data_AF-E5AEI6-F1
#
_entry.id   AF-E5AEI6-F1
#
_cell.length_a   1.000
_cell.length_b   1.000
_cell.length_c   1.000
_cell.angle_alpha   90.00
_cell.angle_beta   90.00
_cell.angle_gamma   90.00
#
_symmetry.space_group_name_H-M   'P 1'
#
loop_
_entity.id
_entity.type
_entity.pdbx_description
1 polymer ?
#
loop_
_entity_poly.entity_id
_entity_poly.type
_entity_poly.pdbx_seq_one_letter_code
_entity_poly.pdbx_strand_id
1 'polypeptide(L)'
;MKLQDTRITPSKICNVDTHVSLAFAGLNADARILVDKARLEAQSHRLTVEDPVSIEYITKYVAGVQQRYTQSGGVRPFGISTLIVGFDPNDKTPRLYQTEPSGIYSAW
;
A
#
# COMPACT_ATOMS: atom_id res chain seq x y z
N MET A 1 -7.54 -27.19 -10.45
CA MET A 1 -7.32 -26.73 -9.06
C MET A 1 -7.10 -25.21 -9.07
N LYS A 2 -8.16 -24.40 -8.91
CA LYS A 2 -7.98 -22.94 -8.69
C LYS A 2 -7.64 -22.76 -7.22
N LEU A 3 -6.37 -22.43 -6.93
CA LEU A 3 -5.83 -22.26 -5.58
C LEU A 3 -6.49 -21.12 -4.78
N GLN A 4 -7.23 -20.22 -5.44
CA GLN A 4 -8.01 -19.16 -4.79
C GLN A 4 -9.35 -19.00 -5.51
N ASP A 5 -10.46 -19.25 -4.82
CA ASP A 5 -11.79 -18.82 -5.26
C ASP A 5 -12.02 -17.39 -4.75
N THR A 6 -12.09 -16.43 -5.67
CA THR A 6 -12.30 -15.00 -5.36
C THR A 6 -13.66 -14.71 -4.72
N ARG A 7 -14.59 -15.67 -4.72
CA ARG A 7 -15.87 -15.55 -3.99
C ARG A 7 -15.72 -15.77 -2.49
N ILE A 8 -14.65 -16.45 -2.06
CA ILE A 8 -14.42 -16.85 -0.67
C ILE A 8 -13.11 -16.23 -0.12
N THR A 9 -12.12 -16.05 -0.99
CA THR A 9 -10.78 -15.54 -0.62
C THR A 9 -10.62 -14.10 -1.13
N PRO A 10 -10.33 -13.14 -0.23
CA PRO A 10 -10.03 -11.76 -0.63
C PRO A 10 -8.86 -11.72 -1.62
N SER A 11 -8.97 -10.84 -2.63
CA SER A 11 -7.91 -10.63 -3.61
C SER A 11 -6.59 -10.22 -2.94
N LYS A 12 -5.48 -10.78 -3.41
CA LYS A 12 -4.12 -10.40 -3.00
C LYS A 12 -3.62 -9.12 -3.66
N ILE A 13 -4.32 -8.63 -4.68
CA ILE A 13 -4.07 -7.35 -5.35
C ILE A 13 -5.24 -6.44 -5.03
N CYS A 14 -4.95 -5.28 -4.46
CA CYS A 14 -5.91 -4.29 -4.01
C CYS A 14 -5.64 -2.96 -4.70
N ASN A 15 -6.65 -2.39 -5.35
CA ASN A 15 -6.55 -1.04 -5.87
C ASN A 15 -6.59 -0.03 -4.72
N VAL A 16 -5.61 0.87 -4.68
CA VAL A 16 -5.51 1.97 -3.71
C VAL A 16 -6.15 3.23 -4.30
N ASP A 17 -5.90 3.48 -5.58
CA ASP A 17 -6.56 4.52 -6.38
C ASP A 17 -6.72 4.01 -7.82
N THR A 18 -7.25 4.83 -8.74
CA THR A 18 -7.47 4.45 -10.15
C THR A 18 -6.17 4.08 -10.89
N HIS A 19 -5.04 4.65 -10.48
CA HIS A 19 -3.70 4.48 -11.08
C HIS A 19 -2.70 3.72 -10.18
N VAL A 20 -3.14 3.26 -8.99
CA VAL A 20 -2.27 2.63 -7.98
C VAL A 20 -2.83 1.29 -7.54
N SER A 21 -1.99 0.25 -7.59
CA SER A 21 -2.28 -1.08 -7.05
C SER A 21 -1.27 -1.49 -5.99
N LEU A 22 -1.75 -2.18 -4.96
CA LEU A 22 -0.95 -2.73 -3.88
C LEU A 22 -1.18 -4.24 -3.78
N ALA A 23 -0.10 -5.00 -3.82
CA ALA A 23 -0.08 -6.41 -3.47
C ALA A 23 0.69 -6.63 -2.16
N PHE A 24 0.44 -7.74 -1.47
CA PHE A 24 1.10 -7.99 -0.18
C PHE A 24 1.37 -9.46 0.08
N ALA A 25 2.38 -9.72 0.90
CA ALA A 25 2.69 -11.02 1.47
C ALA A 25 2.69 -10.94 3.01
N GLY A 26 2.05 -11.91 3.67
CA GLY A 26 1.91 -11.96 5.12
C GLY A 26 0.46 -12.04 5.61
N LEU A 27 0.22 -11.50 6.80
CA LEU A 27 -1.08 -11.54 7.48
C LEU A 27 -2.18 -10.75 6.73
N ASN A 28 -3.23 -11.44 6.28
CA ASN A 28 -4.33 -10.82 5.53
C ASN A 28 -5.09 -9.74 6.32
N ALA A 29 -5.20 -9.88 7.65
CA ALA A 29 -5.89 -8.91 8.49
C ALA A 29 -5.12 -7.58 8.56
N ASP A 30 -3.80 -7.66 8.68
CA ASP A 30 -2.89 -6.51 8.70
C ASP A 30 -2.92 -5.76 7.37
N ALA A 31 -2.96 -6.50 6.25
CA ALA A 31 -3.06 -5.91 4.92
C ALA A 31 -4.31 -5.07 4.71
N ARG A 32 -5.47 -5.50 5.23
CA ARG A 32 -6.70 -4.70 5.16
C ARG A 32 -6.53 -3.34 5.81
N ILE A 33 -5.93 -3.30 7.00
CA ILE A 33 -5.69 -2.04 7.73
C ILE A 33 -4.78 -1.10 6.93
N LEU A 34 -3.70 -1.61 6.33
CA LEU A 34 -2.78 -0.79 5.54
C LEU A 34 -3.41 -0.30 4.23
N VAL A 35 -4.15 -1.17 3.52
CA VAL A 35 -4.85 -0.81 2.29
C VAL A 35 -5.90 0.28 2.54
N ASP A 36 -6.69 0.15 3.62
CA ASP A 36 -7.72 1.15 3.94
C ASP A 36 -7.11 2.50 4.33
N LYS A 37 -5.99 2.50 5.07
CA LYS A 37 -5.23 3.72 5.36
C LYS A 37 -4.67 4.36 4.08
N ALA A 38 -4.11 3.56 3.17
CA ALA A 38 -3.57 4.05 1.90
C ALA A 38 -4.67 4.64 1.01
N ARG A 39 -5.84 4.00 0.93
CA ARG A 39 -7.00 4.53 0.19
C ARG A 39 -7.48 5.87 0.74
N LEU A 40 -7.58 5.96 2.06
CA LEU A 40 -7.98 7.20 2.72
C LEU A 40 -6.98 8.32 2.44
N GLU A 41 -5.68 8.01 2.53
CA GLU A 41 -4.62 8.98 2.21
C GLU A 41 -4.67 9.44 0.76
N ALA A 42 -4.86 8.51 -0.19
CA ALA A 42 -4.92 8.84 -1.61
C ALA A 42 -6.07 9.82 -1.91
N GLN A 43 -7.26 9.60 -1.34
CA GLN A 43 -8.37 10.52 -1.50
C GLN A 43 -8.18 11.84 -0.74
N SER A 44 -7.57 11.79 0.45
CA SER A 44 -7.21 12.98 1.22
C SER A 44 -6.24 13.88 0.45
N HIS A 45 -5.17 13.32 -0.11
CA HIS A 45 -4.22 14.05 -0.95
C HIS A 45 -4.90 14.71 -2.16
N ARG A 46 -5.80 13.98 -2.83
CA ARG A 46 -6.54 14.53 -3.97
C ARG A 46 -7.47 15.67 -3.57
N LEU A 47 -8.03 15.64 -2.35
CA LEU A 47 -8.87 16.71 -1.83
C LEU A 47 -8.05 17.94 -1.42
N THR A 48 -6.84 17.76 -0.87
CA THR A 48 -6.04 18.86 -0.32
C THR A 48 -5.07 19.49 -1.32
N VAL A 49 -4.52 18.68 -2.24
CA VAL A 49 -3.51 19.08 -3.23
C VAL A 49 -4.12 19.22 -4.63
N GLU A 50 -5.38 18.81 -4.82
CA GLU A 50 -6.09 18.79 -6.11
C GLU A 50 -5.40 17.93 -7.19
N ASP A 51 -4.51 17.02 -6.79
CA ASP A 51 -3.80 16.10 -7.69
C ASP A 51 -3.74 14.68 -7.07
N PRO A 52 -3.83 13.58 -7.84
CA PRO A 52 -3.68 12.24 -7.30
C PRO A 52 -2.26 12.02 -6.73
N VAL A 53 -2.13 11.05 -5.82
CA VAL A 53 -0.83 10.70 -5.24
C VAL A 53 0.15 10.19 -6.30
N SER A 54 1.43 10.53 -6.17
CA SER A 54 2.49 9.79 -6.88
C SER A 54 2.69 8.40 -6.25
N ILE A 55 3.23 7.45 -7.02
CA ILE A 55 3.49 6.09 -6.55
C ILE A 55 4.54 6.10 -5.44
N GLU A 56 5.54 6.97 -5.54
CA GLU A 56 6.55 7.16 -4.48
C GLU A 56 5.92 7.73 -3.20
N TYR A 57 5.06 8.74 -3.33
CA TYR A 57 4.42 9.39 -2.18
C TYR A 57 3.59 8.39 -1.38
N ILE A 58 2.70 7.65 -2.04
CA ILE A 58 1.83 6.69 -1.36
C ILE A 58 2.63 5.53 -0.77
N THR A 59 3.72 5.13 -1.42
CA THR A 59 4.67 4.14 -0.88
C THR A 59 5.31 4.65 0.41
N LYS A 60 5.82 5.87 0.41
CA LYS A 60 6.43 6.50 1.59
C LYS A 60 5.43 6.64 2.73
N TYR A 61 4.17 6.96 2.43
CA TYR A 61 3.10 6.98 3.43
C TYR A 61 2.88 5.60 4.06
N VAL A 62 2.73 4.54 3.24
CA VAL A 62 2.53 3.17 3.73
C VAL A 62 3.70 2.72 4.59
N ALA A 63 4.92 2.96 4.14
CA ALA A 63 6.14 2.65 4.87
C ALA A 63 6.22 3.42 6.21
N GLY A 64 5.83 4.70 6.22
CA GLY A 64 5.74 5.51 7.44
C GLY A 64 4.69 5.01 8.44
N VAL A 65 3.56 4.50 7.95
CA VAL A 65 2.56 3.84 8.82
C VAL A 65 3.15 2.57 9.42
N GLN A 66 3.83 1.74 8.63
CA GLN A 66 4.50 0.53 9.14
C GLN A 66 5.54 0.87 10.21
N GLN A 67 6.41 1.84 9.92
CA GLN A 67 7.43 2.33 10.85
C GLN A 67 6.81 2.75 12.18
N ARG A 68 5.72 3.53 12.16
CA ARG A 68 5.12 4.07 13.39
C ARG A 68 4.69 2.97 14.36
N TYR A 69 4.23 1.84 13.83
CA TYR A 69 3.84 0.67 14.63
C TYR A 69 5.03 -0.11 15.21
N THR A 70 6.27 0.22 14.83
CA THR A 70 7.49 -0.34 15.45
C THR A 70 7.98 0.46 16.66
N GLN A 71 7.57 1.74 16.78
CA GLN A 71 8.06 2.66 17.81
C GLN A 71 6.94 3.21 18.72
N SER A 72 5.69 2.82 18.49
CA SER A 72 4.55 3.21 19.34
C SER A 72 4.31 2.16 20.42
N GLY A 73 4.11 2.60 21.66
CA GLY A 73 3.75 1.71 22.76
C GLY A 73 2.33 1.13 22.62
N GLY A 74 2.11 -0.11 23.06
CA GLY A 74 0.79 -0.74 23.07
C GLY A 74 0.29 -1.26 21.71
N VAL A 75 1.13 -1.24 20.68
CA VAL A 75 0.83 -1.83 19.36
C VAL A 75 1.91 -2.82 18.95
N ARG A 76 1.60 -3.67 17.97
CA ARG A 76 2.56 -4.57 17.33
C ARG A 76 2.86 -4.11 15.90
N PRO A 77 4.07 -4.37 15.37
CA PRO A 77 4.37 -4.16 13.95
C PRO A 77 3.42 -4.93 13.02
N PHE A 78 3.28 -4.42 11.79
CA PHE A 78 2.55 -5.12 10.74
C PHE A 78 3.32 -6.36 10.28
N GLY A 79 2.65 -7.49 10.21
CA GLY A 79 3.21 -8.76 9.73
C GLY A 79 3.13 -8.92 8.22
N ILE A 80 3.38 -7.85 7.45
CA ILE A 80 3.32 -7.87 5.98
C ILE A 80 4.44 -7.05 5.33
N SER A 81 4.83 -7.47 4.14
CA SER A 81 5.53 -6.64 3.16
C SER A 81 4.59 -6.35 2.00
N THR A 82 4.76 -5.19 1.35
CA THR A 82 3.90 -4.77 0.23
C THR A 82 4.71 -4.51 -1.03
N LEU A 83 4.07 -4.73 -2.19
CA LEU A 83 4.52 -4.23 -3.48
C LEU A 83 3.49 -3.22 -3.95
N ILE A 84 3.94 -2.02 -4.30
CA ILE A 84 3.11 -0.91 -4.74
C ILE A 84 3.54 -0.56 -6.16
N VAL A 85 2.58 -0.58 -7.08
CA VAL A 85 2.82 -0.42 -8.51
C VAL A 85 1.81 0.54 -9.11
N GLY A 86 2.25 1.29 -10.11
CA GLY A 86 1.38 2.16 -10.88
C GLY A 86 2.14 3.07 -11.83
N PHE A 87 1.44 4.11 -12.27
CA PHE A 87 1.98 5.18 -13.11
C PHE A 87 1.64 6.50 -12.44
N ASP A 88 2.59 7.41 -12.35
CA ASP A 88 2.32 8.75 -11.83
C ASP A 88 1.34 9.51 -12.76
N PRO A 89 0.58 10.49 -12.25
CA PRO A 89 -0.33 11.28 -13.07
C PRO A 89 0.38 11.88 -14.30
N ASN A 90 -0.15 11.63 -15.49
CA ASN A 90 0.42 12.06 -16.78
C ASN A 90 1.82 11.51 -17.12
N ASP A 91 2.33 10.51 -16.40
CA ASP A 91 3.58 9.79 -16.71
C ASP A 91 3.26 8.39 -17.28
N LYS A 92 4.07 7.94 -18.23
CA LYS A 92 4.00 6.57 -18.81
C LYS A 92 5.07 5.65 -18.27
N THR A 93 5.94 6.16 -17.39
CA THR A 93 7.00 5.40 -16.76
C THR A 93 6.40 4.51 -15.67
N PRO A 94 6.54 3.18 -15.74
CA PRO A 94 6.05 2.30 -14.69
C PRO A 94 6.89 2.52 -13.43
N ARG A 95 6.20 2.54 -12.28
CA ARG A 95 6.83 2.62 -10.96
C ARG A 95 6.51 1.36 -10.19
N LEU A 96 7.53 0.77 -9.57
CA LEU A 96 7.39 -0.37 -8.66
C LEU A 96 8.21 -0.09 -7.41
N TYR A 97 7.55 -0.20 -6.26
CA TYR A 97 8.18 -0.08 -4.96
C TYR A 97 7.83 -1.28 -4.08
N GLN A 98 8.71 -1.56 -3.13
CA GLN A 98 8.49 -2.53 -2.07
C GLN A 98 8.56 -1.82 -0.72
N THR A 99 7.70 -2.21 0.22
CA THR A 99 7.82 -1.84 1.65
C THR A 99 7.91 -3.10 2.52
N GLU A 100 8.46 -2.96 3.71
CA GLU A 100 8.61 -4.04 4.70
C GLU A 100 8.20 -3.59 6.12
N PRO A 101 7.98 -4.53 7.07
CA PRO A 101 7.52 -4.22 8.43
C PRO A 101 8.33 -3.18 9.20
N SER A 102 9.62 -3.03 8.88
CA SER A 102 10.52 -2.03 9.47
C SER A 102 10.12 -0.59 9.09
N GLY A 103 9.37 -0.42 8.00
CA GLY A 103 9.05 0.86 7.38
C GLY A 103 10.10 1.34 6.37
N ILE A 104 11.04 0.49 5.98
CA ILE A 104 11.92 0.75 4.84
C ILE A 104 11.10 0.57 3.54
N TYR A 105 11.39 1.41 2.55
CA TYR A 105 10.88 1.26 1.18
C TYR A 105 11.98 1.49 0.14
N SER A 106 11.87 0.82 -0.99
CA SER A 106 12.81 0.95 -2.12
C SER A 106 12.12 0.74 -3.46
N ALA A 107 12.62 1.39 -4.51
CA ALA A 107 12.23 1.11 -5.89
C ALA A 107 12.87 -0.20 -6.37
N TRP A 108 12.20 -0.90 -7.29
CA TRP A 108 12.65 -2.15 -7.92
C TRP A 108 12.59 -2.07 -9.44
#